data_AF-A0A1Q4HBJ1-F1
#
_entry.id   AF-A0A1Q4HBJ1-F1
#
_cell.length_a   1.000
_cell.length_b   1.000
_cell.length_c   1.000
_cell.angle_alpha   90.00
_cell.angle_beta   90.00
_cell.angle_gamma   90.00
#
_symmetry.space_group_name_H-M   'P 1'
#
loop_
_entity.id
_entity.type
_entity.pdbx_description
1 polymer ?
#
loop_
_entity_poly.entity_id
_entity_poly.type
_entity_poly.pdbx_seq_one_letter_code
_entity_poly.pdbx_strand_id
1 'polypeptide(L)'
;MDTGSGRAVEIAPFHSHGTLKGFVVSGRWPDSTKEWAQLLMVAVRVASLPGLLDTTTVFGVREELPDEPAPGTVGLVLAEGPVIGDSAVPPGFFAEHQPPALLMLHPPSETTPSLPECAGAASGCVLLPGIPHLGLEHRAAWVEAEADGTITSMVSRVGVDPISHPDTAILAMLLAA
;
A
#
# COMPACT_ATOMS: atom_id res chain seq x y z
N MET A 1 -2.07 -18.86 27.60
CA MET A 1 -2.45 -18.43 26.24
C MET A 1 -1.52 -17.29 25.89
N ASP A 2 -0.46 -17.59 25.15
CA ASP A 2 0.58 -16.63 24.80
C ASP A 2 0.14 -15.93 23.50
N THR A 3 -0.49 -14.77 23.65
CA THR A 3 -1.17 -14.05 22.57
C THR A 3 -0.15 -13.30 21.72
N GLY A 4 0.34 -13.91 20.62
CA GLY A 4 0.69 -13.30 19.32
C GLY A 4 1.66 -12.12 19.21
N SER A 5 2.05 -11.47 20.30
CA SER A 5 2.76 -10.18 20.35
C SER A 5 4.24 -10.26 19.98
N GLY A 6 4.80 -11.47 19.90
CA GLY A 6 6.23 -11.69 19.62
C GLY A 6 6.57 -12.05 18.17
N ARG A 7 5.57 -12.22 17.28
CA ARG A 7 5.82 -12.64 15.90
C ARG A 7 5.98 -11.42 15.00
N ALA A 8 7.05 -11.39 14.20
CA ALA A 8 7.31 -10.30 13.27
C ALA A 8 6.28 -10.28 12.13
N VAL A 9 6.02 -9.09 11.60
CA VAL A 9 5.34 -8.93 10.30
C VAL A 9 6.41 -9.16 9.23
N GLU A 10 6.20 -10.16 8.39
CA GLU A 10 7.11 -10.49 7.29
C GLU A 10 6.42 -10.21 5.95
N ILE A 11 7.16 -9.62 5.02
CA ILE A 11 6.67 -9.19 3.71
C ILE A 11 7.64 -9.68 2.64
N ALA A 12 7.11 -10.38 1.63
CA ALA A 12 7.87 -10.83 0.46
C ALA A 12 7.18 -10.37 -0.84
N PRO A 13 7.84 -9.59 -1.71
CA PRO A 13 7.27 -9.22 -2.99
C PRO A 13 7.20 -10.42 -3.92
N PHE A 14 6.20 -10.45 -4.80
CA PHE A 14 6.15 -11.39 -5.91
C PHE A 14 5.74 -10.67 -7.18
N HIS A 15 6.26 -11.16 -8.30
CA HIS A 15 6.07 -10.57 -9.62
C HIS A 15 5.69 -11.64 -10.63
N SER A 16 5.07 -11.22 -11.72
CA SER A 16 4.82 -12.06 -12.88
C SER A 16 5.27 -11.31 -14.13
N HIS A 17 6.07 -11.97 -14.96
CA HIS A 17 6.67 -11.39 -16.16
C HIS A 17 7.43 -10.07 -15.95
N GLY A 18 8.09 -9.92 -14.79
CA GLY A 18 8.85 -8.72 -14.43
C GLY A 18 8.02 -7.60 -13.81
N THR A 19 6.68 -7.71 -13.79
CA THR A 19 5.80 -6.72 -13.15
C THR A 19 5.41 -7.16 -11.75
N LEU A 20 5.54 -6.27 -10.76
CA LEU A 20 5.09 -6.46 -9.38
C LEU A 20 3.60 -6.82 -9.37
N LYS A 21 3.25 -7.94 -8.74
CA LYS A 21 1.85 -8.37 -8.58
C LYS A 21 1.36 -8.27 -7.15
N GLY A 22 2.27 -8.07 -6.20
CA GLY A 22 1.88 -7.88 -4.83
C GLY A 22 2.95 -8.33 -3.85
N PHE A 23 2.49 -8.53 -2.62
CA PHE A 23 3.29 -8.97 -1.50
C PHE A 23 2.58 -10.07 -0.74
N VAL A 24 3.32 -11.10 -0.35
CA VAL A 24 2.88 -12.10 0.63
C VAL A 24 3.15 -11.55 2.02
N VAL A 25 2.15 -11.59 2.89
CA VAL A 25 2.28 -11.23 4.31
C VAL A 25 2.30 -12.50 5.15
N SER A 26 3.30 -12.64 6.00
CA SER A 26 3.52 -13.81 6.85
C SER A 26 3.70 -13.43 8.32
N GLY A 27 3.48 -14.40 9.21
CA GLY A 27 3.60 -14.21 10.65
C GLY A 27 2.32 -13.63 11.27
N ARG A 28 2.04 -12.35 11.00
CA ARG A 28 0.79 -11.65 11.38
C ARG A 28 0.57 -10.40 10.53
N TRP A 29 -0.67 -9.89 10.52
CA TRP A 29 -0.96 -8.58 9.95
C TRP A 29 -0.37 -7.44 10.80
N PRO A 30 -0.03 -6.29 10.19
CA PRO A 30 0.27 -5.07 10.91
C PRO A 30 -0.94 -4.63 11.75
N ASP A 31 -0.72 -4.30 13.02
CA ASP A 31 -1.78 -3.98 13.98
C ASP A 31 -1.95 -2.48 14.25
N SER A 32 -1.02 -1.66 13.75
CA SER A 32 -0.97 -0.23 14.01
C SER A 32 -0.57 0.54 12.75
N THR A 33 -0.91 1.82 12.70
CA THR A 33 -0.54 2.70 11.58
C THR A 33 0.97 2.75 11.37
N LYS A 34 1.74 2.65 12.46
CA LYS A 34 3.21 2.57 12.40
C LYS A 34 3.68 1.33 11.64
N GLU A 35 3.12 0.16 11.95
CA GLU A 35 3.52 -1.09 11.28
C GLU A 35 3.07 -1.09 9.81
N TRP A 36 1.90 -0.52 9.51
CA TRP A 36 1.47 -0.29 8.12
C TRP A 36 2.40 0.67 7.37
N ALA A 37 2.88 1.73 8.02
CA ALA A 37 3.90 2.61 7.45
C ALA A 37 5.23 1.87 7.21
N GLN A 38 5.61 0.93 8.08
CA GLN A 38 6.79 0.08 7.89
C GLN A 38 6.65 -0.89 6.72
N LEU A 39 5.47 -1.50 6.56
CA LEU A 39 5.15 -2.31 5.39
C LEU A 39 5.22 -1.45 4.12
N LEU A 40 4.65 -0.25 4.15
CA LEU A 40 4.71 0.70 3.04
C LEU A 40 6.15 1.07 2.68
N MET A 41 7.05 1.26 3.65
CA MET A 41 8.47 1.50 3.37
C MET A 41 9.10 0.36 2.56
N VAL A 42 8.77 -0.89 2.86
CA VAL A 42 9.25 -2.04 2.07
C VAL A 42 8.62 -2.02 0.67
N ALA A 43 7.33 -1.74 0.57
CA ALA A 43 6.62 -1.69 -0.70
C ALA A 43 7.17 -0.59 -1.64
N VAL A 44 7.43 0.62 -1.12
CA VAL A 44 8.00 1.74 -1.89
C VAL A 44 9.44 1.46 -2.31
N ARG A 45 10.26 0.82 -1.47
CA ARG A 45 11.60 0.36 -1.87
C ARG A 45 11.57 -0.65 -3.01
N VAL A 46 10.57 -1.53 -3.04
CA VAL A 46 10.40 -2.47 -4.14
C VAL A 46 9.89 -1.74 -5.39
N ALA A 47 8.99 -0.77 -5.23
CA ALA A 47 8.50 0.08 -6.32
C ALA A 47 9.58 0.99 -6.93
N SER A 48 10.64 1.33 -6.19
CA SER A 48 11.76 2.13 -6.72
C SER A 48 12.67 1.35 -7.66
N LEU A 49 12.54 0.02 -7.73
CA LEU A 49 13.26 -0.81 -8.68
C LEU A 49 12.75 -0.56 -10.11
N PRO A 50 13.62 -0.08 -11.04
CA PRO A 50 13.20 0.23 -12.40
C PRO A 50 12.58 -0.96 -13.13
N GLY A 51 11.45 -0.74 -13.77
CA GLY A 51 10.74 -1.73 -14.59
C GLY A 51 9.87 -2.71 -13.81
N LEU A 52 9.83 -2.63 -12.48
CA LEU A 52 8.96 -3.50 -11.67
C LEU A 52 7.51 -2.98 -11.62
N LEU A 53 7.32 -1.67 -11.73
CA LEU A 53 6.02 -1.02 -11.91
C LEU A 53 6.08 -0.10 -13.12
N ASP A 54 5.13 -0.28 -14.03
CA ASP A 54 5.04 0.52 -15.26
C ASP A 54 4.40 1.89 -15.01
N THR A 55 3.46 1.96 -14.07
CA THR A 55 2.67 3.15 -13.74
C THR A 55 2.16 3.07 -12.30
N THR A 56 1.61 4.17 -11.80
CA THR A 56 0.96 4.25 -10.50
C THR A 56 -0.13 3.19 -10.37
N THR A 57 0.02 2.31 -9.38
CA THR A 57 -0.79 1.11 -9.22
C THR A 57 -1.41 1.05 -7.82
N VAL A 58 -2.68 0.69 -7.77
CA VAL A 58 -3.44 0.43 -6.54
C VAL A 58 -3.20 -1.00 -6.11
N PHE A 59 -2.99 -1.20 -4.81
CA PHE A 59 -2.91 -2.51 -4.21
C PHE A 59 -3.95 -2.68 -3.10
N GLY A 60 -4.69 -3.78 -3.16
CA GLY A 60 -5.71 -4.15 -2.17
C GLY A 60 -5.19 -5.21 -1.21
N VAL A 61 -5.45 -5.03 0.08
CA VAL A 61 -5.24 -6.11 1.06
C VAL A 61 -6.33 -7.17 0.91
N ARG A 62 -5.91 -8.44 0.83
CA ARG A 62 -6.76 -9.63 0.81
C ARG A 62 -6.40 -10.51 2.00
N GLU A 63 -7.38 -10.77 2.86
CA GLU A 63 -7.22 -11.69 3.99
C GLU A 63 -7.45 -13.14 3.55
N GLU A 64 -8.13 -13.35 2.43
CA GLU A 64 -8.30 -14.68 1.83
C GLU A 64 -6.95 -15.26 1.37
N LEU A 65 -6.67 -16.48 1.82
CA LEU A 65 -5.49 -17.21 1.43
C LEU A 65 -5.70 -17.95 0.10
N PRO A 66 -4.64 -18.11 -0.72
CA PRO A 66 -4.68 -18.99 -1.88
C PRO A 66 -4.86 -20.46 -1.43
N ASP A 67 -5.25 -21.34 -2.36
CA ASP A 67 -5.48 -22.77 -2.09
C ASP A 67 -4.24 -23.47 -1.48
N GLU A 68 -3.05 -23.08 -1.94
CA GLU A 68 -1.75 -23.62 -1.47
C GLU A 68 -0.85 -22.47 -0.96
N PRO A 69 -1.09 -21.95 0.26
CA PRO A 69 -0.27 -20.88 0.80
C PRO A 69 1.07 -21.41 1.31
N ALA A 70 2.12 -20.58 1.22
CA ALA A 70 3.37 -20.88 1.89
C ALA A 70 3.14 -20.95 3.42
N PRO A 71 3.88 -21.78 4.17
CA PRO A 71 3.70 -21.90 5.61
C PRO A 71 3.84 -20.54 6.33
N GLY A 72 2.82 -20.19 7.11
CA GLY A 72 2.82 -18.95 7.89
C GLY A 72 2.30 -17.71 7.15
N THR A 73 1.87 -17.83 5.89
CA THR A 73 1.13 -16.77 5.19
C THR A 73 -0.18 -16.46 5.92
N VAL A 74 -0.42 -15.18 6.16
CA VAL A 74 -1.64 -14.65 6.79
C VAL A 74 -2.51 -13.83 5.84
N GLY A 75 -1.97 -13.49 4.67
CA GLY A 75 -2.73 -12.88 3.59
C GLY A 75 -1.83 -12.23 2.55
N LEU A 76 -2.45 -11.45 1.66
CA LEU A 76 -1.81 -10.90 0.47
C LEU A 76 -2.10 -9.40 0.34
N VAL A 77 -1.17 -8.68 -0.26
CA VAL A 77 -1.40 -7.34 -0.80
C VAL A 77 -1.28 -7.46 -2.32
N LEU A 78 -2.39 -7.38 -3.05
CA LEU A 78 -2.45 -7.67 -4.48
C LEU A 78 -2.53 -6.40 -5.31
N ALA A 79 -1.85 -6.38 -6.46
CA ALA A 79 -2.03 -5.34 -7.46
C ALA A 79 -3.42 -5.47 -8.09
N GLU A 80 -4.23 -4.43 -7.94
CA GLU A 80 -5.62 -4.41 -8.40
C GLU A 80 -5.72 -3.73 -9.77
N GLY A 81 -4.85 -2.74 -10.02
CA GLY A 81 -4.71 -2.13 -11.33
C GLY A 81 -4.12 -0.73 -11.27
N PRO A 82 -3.85 -0.12 -12.44
CA PRO A 82 -3.40 1.25 -12.51
C PRO A 82 -4.48 2.25 -12.07
N VAL A 83 -4.06 3.48 -11.77
CA VAL A 83 -4.98 4.60 -11.47
C VAL A 83 -5.54 5.24 -12.75
N ILE A 84 -4.79 5.19 -13.85
CA ILE A 84 -5.12 5.82 -15.14
C ILE A 84 -4.99 4.79 -16.27
N GLY A 85 -5.80 4.95 -17.31
CA GLY A 85 -5.75 4.14 -18.53
C GLY A 85 -6.92 3.16 -18.64
N ASP A 86 -6.93 2.35 -19.70
CA ASP A 86 -8.05 1.47 -20.03
C ASP A 86 -8.30 0.36 -19.00
N SER A 87 -7.27 -0.01 -18.25
CA SER A 87 -7.33 -0.99 -17.15
C SER A 87 -7.42 -0.33 -15.77
N ALA A 88 -7.72 0.97 -15.69
CA ALA A 88 -7.79 1.67 -14.43
C ALA A 88 -8.84 1.07 -13.48
N VAL A 89 -8.50 1.02 -12.19
CA VAL A 89 -9.45 0.58 -11.16
C VAL A 89 -10.60 1.60 -11.09
N PRO A 90 -11.86 1.19 -11.34
CA PRO A 90 -12.97 2.13 -11.38
C PRO A 90 -13.33 2.64 -9.98
N PRO A 91 -13.92 3.85 -9.86
CA PRO A 91 -14.54 4.31 -8.61
C PRO A 91 -15.50 3.27 -8.01
N GLY A 92 -15.52 3.14 -6.69
CA GLY A 92 -16.35 2.17 -5.99
C GLY A 92 -16.00 0.70 -6.19
N PHE A 93 -14.83 0.37 -6.77
CA PHE A 93 -14.39 -1.02 -6.96
C PHE A 93 -14.41 -1.86 -5.66
N PHE A 94 -14.16 -1.24 -4.51
CA PHE A 94 -14.19 -1.90 -3.20
C PHE A 94 -15.45 -1.59 -2.38
N ALA A 95 -16.49 -1.02 -2.97
CA ALA A 95 -17.70 -0.61 -2.27
C ALA A 95 -18.41 -1.80 -1.59
N GLU A 96 -18.48 -2.95 -2.26
CA GLU A 96 -19.13 -4.15 -1.73
C GLU A 96 -18.28 -4.89 -0.68
N HIS A 97 -16.96 -4.81 -0.80
CA HIS A 97 -16.02 -5.50 0.07
C HIS A 97 -14.80 -4.62 0.35
N GLN A 98 -14.87 -3.86 1.45
CA GLN A 98 -13.81 -2.93 1.80
C GLN A 98 -12.61 -3.67 2.40
N PRO A 99 -11.41 -3.57 1.79
CA PRO A 99 -10.21 -4.16 2.35
C PRO A 99 -9.75 -3.39 3.60
N PRO A 100 -9.02 -4.05 4.51
CA PRO A 100 -8.53 -3.41 5.74
C PRO A 100 -7.46 -2.34 5.48
N ALA A 101 -6.80 -2.39 4.32
CA ALA A 101 -5.97 -1.31 3.81
C ALA A 101 -5.95 -1.28 2.28
N LEU A 102 -5.72 -0.09 1.74
CA LEU A 102 -5.36 0.12 0.34
C LEU A 102 -4.00 0.79 0.27
N LEU A 103 -3.17 0.39 -0.69
CA LEU A 103 -1.93 1.07 -1.01
C LEU A 103 -1.99 1.66 -2.41
N MET A 104 -1.25 2.73 -2.63
CA MET A 104 -0.95 3.29 -3.93
C MET A 104 0.56 3.43 -4.04
N LEU A 105 1.16 2.83 -5.06
CA LEU A 105 2.61 2.90 -5.28
C LEU A 105 2.88 3.61 -6.60
N HIS A 106 3.77 4.59 -6.56
CA HIS A 106 4.20 5.39 -7.71
C HIS A 106 5.62 4.96 -8.09
N PRO A 107 5.87 4.55 -9.35
CA PRO A 107 7.24 4.30 -9.81
C PRO A 107 8.04 5.61 -9.90
N PRO A 108 9.38 5.54 -9.99
CA PRO A 108 10.25 6.70 -10.20
C PRO A 108 9.84 7.62 -11.36
N SER A 109 9.28 7.05 -12.43
CA SER A 109 8.83 7.78 -13.62
C SER A 109 7.61 8.67 -13.40
N GLU A 110 6.86 8.45 -12.33
CA GLU A 110 5.59 9.15 -12.04
C GLU A 110 5.58 9.86 -10.68
N THR A 111 6.70 9.82 -9.97
CA THR A 111 6.84 10.49 -8.68
C THR A 111 7.43 11.87 -8.87
N THR A 112 6.80 12.89 -8.28
CA THR A 112 7.42 14.20 -8.06
C THR A 112 7.94 14.23 -6.62
N PRO A 113 9.25 14.10 -6.38
CA PRO A 113 9.78 13.99 -5.02
C PRO A 113 9.61 15.29 -4.24
N SER A 114 9.51 15.17 -2.92
CA SER A 114 9.41 16.33 -2.02
C SER A 114 10.67 17.19 -1.99
N LEU A 115 11.84 16.59 -2.29
CA LEU A 115 13.14 17.25 -2.32
C LEU A 115 13.75 17.19 -3.74
N PRO A 116 14.29 18.31 -4.28
CA PRO A 116 14.88 18.33 -5.62
C PRO A 116 16.03 17.34 -5.83
N GLU A 117 16.84 17.09 -4.80
CA GLU A 117 17.97 16.16 -4.83
C GLU A 117 17.55 14.68 -4.96
N CYS A 118 16.30 14.36 -4.68
CA CYS A 118 15.74 13.01 -4.75
C CYS A 118 15.06 12.72 -6.10
N ALA A 119 15.51 13.36 -7.18
CA ALA A 119 14.98 13.14 -8.52
C ALA A 119 15.03 11.64 -8.91
N GLY A 120 13.89 11.09 -9.34
CA GLY A 120 13.76 9.65 -9.61
C GLY A 120 13.51 8.81 -8.36
N ALA A 121 13.09 9.40 -7.24
CA ALA A 121 12.52 8.65 -6.13
C ALA A 121 11.19 8.01 -6.52
N ALA A 122 10.85 6.87 -5.92
CA ALA A 122 9.50 6.34 -5.88
C ALA A 122 8.77 6.87 -4.65
N SER A 123 7.44 6.84 -4.68
CA SER A 123 6.62 7.17 -3.53
C SER A 123 5.45 6.21 -3.37
N GLY A 124 4.78 6.30 -2.23
CA GLY A 124 3.53 5.58 -2.05
C GLY A 124 2.75 6.04 -0.84
N CYS A 125 1.49 5.64 -0.81
CA CYS A 125 0.53 5.91 0.23
C CYS A 125 -0.10 4.60 0.71
N VAL A 126 -0.41 4.49 2.00
CA VAL A 126 -1.33 3.50 2.55
C VAL A 126 -2.49 4.23 3.20
N LEU A 127 -3.72 3.86 2.85
CA LEU A 127 -4.95 4.26 3.51
C LEU A 127 -5.49 3.10 4.33
N LEU A 128 -5.71 3.33 5.62
CA LEU A 128 -6.45 2.47 6.52
C LEU A 128 -7.86 3.04 6.67
N PRO A 129 -8.89 2.42 6.05
CA PRO A 129 -10.25 2.91 6.13
C PRO A 129 -10.73 2.94 7.59
N GLY A 130 -11.27 4.09 7.99
CA GLY A 130 -11.99 4.24 9.24
C GLY A 130 -13.49 4.05 9.02
N ILE A 131 -14.24 4.18 10.11
CA ILE A 131 -15.69 4.28 10.14
C ILE A 131 -16.03 5.58 10.88
N PRO A 132 -15.96 6.76 10.22
CA PRO A 132 -16.01 8.05 10.92
C PRO A 132 -17.30 8.28 11.71
N HIS A 133 -18.44 7.74 11.22
CA HIS A 133 -19.71 7.82 11.93
C HIS A 133 -19.75 7.01 13.24
N LEU A 134 -18.80 6.10 13.45
CA LEU A 134 -18.56 5.39 14.71
C LEU A 134 -17.36 5.96 15.49
N GLY A 135 -16.82 7.11 15.07
CA GLY A 135 -15.63 7.72 15.66
C GLY A 135 -14.32 7.00 15.33
N LEU A 136 -14.34 6.06 14.38
CA LEU A 136 -13.13 5.41 13.88
C LEU A 136 -12.58 6.23 12.72
N GLU A 137 -11.52 6.98 12.96
CA GLU A 137 -10.93 7.86 11.96
C GLU A 137 -10.16 7.11 10.88
N HIS A 138 -10.10 7.67 9.67
CA HIS A 138 -9.16 7.22 8.66
C HIS A 138 -7.73 7.50 9.13
N ARG A 139 -6.83 6.58 8.79
CA ARG A 139 -5.40 6.70 9.10
C ARG A 139 -4.65 6.49 7.80
N ALA A 140 -3.55 7.19 7.62
CA ALA A 140 -2.75 7.02 6.41
C ALA A 140 -1.27 7.25 6.69
N ALA A 141 -0.43 6.70 5.82
CA ALA A 141 0.97 7.03 5.77
C ALA A 141 1.45 7.24 4.34
N TRP A 142 2.49 8.05 4.17
CA TRP A 142 3.14 8.36 2.91
C TRP A 142 4.64 8.14 3.06
N VAL A 143 5.27 7.59 2.05
CA VAL A 143 6.70 7.30 2.03
C VAL A 143 7.28 7.69 0.68
N GLU A 144 8.51 8.22 0.70
CA GLU A 144 9.36 8.39 -0.47
C GLU A 144 10.66 7.61 -0.30
N ALA A 145 11.14 7.01 -1.39
CA ALA A 145 12.41 6.31 -1.42
C ALA A 145 13.19 6.60 -2.71
N GLU A 146 14.50 6.81 -2.60
CA GLU A 146 15.39 6.93 -3.75
C GLU A 146 15.49 5.62 -4.54
N ALA A 147 16.10 5.70 -5.72
CA ALA A 147 16.30 4.56 -6.61
C ALA A 147 17.15 3.42 -5.98
N ASP A 148 17.97 3.73 -4.96
CA ASP A 148 18.72 2.75 -4.20
C ASP A 148 17.95 2.16 -3.00
N GLY A 149 16.71 2.61 -2.79
CA GLY A 149 15.84 2.21 -1.68
C GLY A 149 16.04 3.00 -0.38
N THR A 150 16.88 4.04 -0.37
CA THR A 150 17.03 4.93 0.79
C THR A 150 15.72 5.68 1.03
N ILE A 151 15.18 5.61 2.25
CA ILE A 151 13.94 6.33 2.62
C ILE A 151 14.29 7.79 2.90
N THR A 152 13.65 8.71 2.20
CA THR A 152 13.89 10.16 2.31
C THR A 152 12.79 10.87 3.07
N SER A 153 11.56 10.34 3.02
CA SER A 153 10.41 10.87 3.75
C SER A 153 9.53 9.73 4.26
N MET A 154 8.99 9.90 5.47
CA MET A 154 7.93 9.06 6.02
C MET A 154 7.04 9.89 6.92
N VAL A 155 5.75 9.94 6.58
CA VAL A 155 4.72 10.66 7.34
C VAL A 155 3.60 9.69 7.65
N SER A 156 3.21 9.59 8.91
CA SER A 156 2.07 8.77 9.37
C SER A 156 1.10 9.64 10.16
N ARG A 157 -0.20 9.53 9.87
CA ARG A 157 -1.25 10.34 10.49
C ARG A 157 -2.49 9.51 10.85
N VAL A 158 -3.16 9.96 11.91
CA VAL A 158 -4.49 9.54 12.36
C VAL A 158 -5.42 10.74 12.21
N GLY A 159 -6.71 10.53 11.95
CA GLY A 159 -7.64 11.65 11.72
C GLY A 159 -7.48 12.27 10.35
N VAL A 160 -7.10 11.48 9.34
CA VAL A 160 -6.86 12.00 7.99
C VAL A 160 -8.20 12.28 7.33
N ASP A 161 -8.37 13.51 6.84
CA ASP A 161 -9.41 13.82 5.85
C ASP A 161 -8.95 13.26 4.50
N PRO A 162 -9.61 12.22 3.94
CA PRO A 162 -9.10 11.57 2.74
C PRO A 162 -9.00 12.50 1.53
N ILE A 163 -9.78 13.58 1.45
CA ILE A 163 -9.73 14.52 0.31
C ILE A 163 -8.57 15.52 0.40
N SER A 164 -7.81 15.53 1.51
CA SER A 164 -6.72 16.49 1.74
C SER A 164 -5.41 16.14 1.01
N HIS A 165 -5.30 14.92 0.46
CA HIS A 165 -4.16 14.47 -0.33
C HIS A 165 -4.64 13.68 -1.56
N PRO A 166 -4.04 13.85 -2.75
CA PRO A 166 -4.48 13.16 -3.97
C PRO A 166 -4.56 11.64 -3.81
N ASP A 167 -3.51 10.99 -3.27
CA ASP A 167 -3.49 9.54 -3.11
C ASP A 167 -4.64 9.04 -2.22
N THR A 168 -4.84 9.65 -1.05
CA THR A 168 -5.93 9.24 -0.16
C THR A 168 -7.31 9.56 -0.72
N ALA A 169 -7.43 10.60 -1.55
CA ALA A 169 -8.68 10.95 -2.21
C ALA A 169 -9.06 9.89 -3.24
N ILE A 170 -8.09 9.43 -4.03
CA ILE A 170 -8.29 8.34 -4.99
C ILE A 170 -8.62 7.05 -4.23
N LEU A 171 -7.83 6.67 -3.23
CA LEU A 171 -8.10 5.45 -2.46
C LEU A 171 -9.47 5.48 -1.76
N ALA A 172 -9.89 6.63 -1.24
CA ALA A 172 -11.23 6.80 -0.67
C ALA A 172 -12.35 6.71 -1.72
N MET A 173 -12.13 7.28 -2.92
CA MET A 173 -13.07 7.15 -4.05
C MET A 173 -13.28 5.69 -4.47
N LEU A 174 -12.24 4.84 -4.38
CA LEU A 174 -12.37 3.41 -4.69
C LEU A 174 -13.21 2.64 -3.65
N LEU A 175 -13.32 3.16 -2.42
CA LEU A 175 -14.10 2.58 -1.33
C LEU A 175 -15.55 3.10 -1.29
N ALA A 176 -15.81 4.28 -1.86
CA ALA A 176 -17.10 4.95 -1.83
C ALA A 176 -18.08 4.33 -2.84
N ALA A 177 -19.33 4.11 -2.39
CA ALA A 177 -20.46 3.64 -3.20
C ALA A 177 -21.33 4.81 -3.66
#